data_AF-A0A1G7HDR6-F1
#
_entry.id   AF-A0A1G7HDR6-F1
#
_cell.length_a   1.000
_cell.length_b   1.000
_cell.length_c   1.000
_cell.angle_alpha   90.00
_cell.angle_beta   90.00
_cell.angle_gamma   90.00
#
_symmetry.space_group_name_H-M   'P 1'
#
loop_
_entity.id
_entity.type
_entity.pdbx_description
1 polymer ?
#
loop_
_entity_poly.entity_id
_entity_poly.type
_entity_poly.pdbx_seq_one_letter_code
_entity_poly.pdbx_strand_id
1 'polypeptide(L)'
;MSDSSDNSIPLETAVAWTTEWRAVESSYNSYNDCKGFLIPASDLQSVLNEIAGQSGDKYVRAYLGVDSATNKEKLILVGTEPDPVKGVGVIYRDLITGYNGTGKMYDFTQPVPPGSDPASPLD
;
A
#
# COMPACT_ATOMS: atom_id res chain seq x y z
N MET A 1 20.71 9.42 -16.99
CA MET A 1 20.39 8.06 -17.45
C MET A 1 19.68 7.40 -16.30
N SER A 2 18.38 7.11 -16.46
CA SER A 2 17.57 6.45 -15.44
C SER A 2 17.71 4.95 -15.62
N ASP A 3 18.38 4.28 -14.70
CA ASP A 3 18.29 2.82 -14.56
C ASP A 3 16.84 2.49 -14.18
N SER A 4 16.05 2.08 -15.17
CA SER A 4 14.78 1.41 -14.92
C SER A 4 15.09 -0.05 -14.63
N SER A 5 15.67 -0.34 -13.46
CA SER A 5 15.68 -1.69 -12.95
C SER A 5 14.23 -2.10 -12.75
N ASP A 6 13.79 -3.14 -13.47
CA ASP A 6 12.51 -3.76 -13.20
C ASP A 6 12.56 -4.28 -11.75
N ASN A 7 11.80 -3.64 -10.88
CA ASN A 7 11.72 -4.00 -9.46
C ASN A 7 10.74 -5.16 -9.22
N SER A 8 10.31 -5.87 -10.29
CA SER A 8 9.53 -7.09 -10.18
C SER A 8 10.32 -8.20 -9.48
N ILE A 9 9.61 -9.01 -8.69
CA ILE A 9 10.15 -10.21 -8.06
C ILE A 9 9.60 -11.47 -8.74
N PRO A 10 10.35 -12.58 -8.78
CA PRO A 10 9.82 -13.85 -9.29
C PRO A 10 8.62 -14.36 -8.46
N LEU A 11 7.75 -15.14 -9.10
CA LEU A 11 6.57 -15.73 -8.45
C LEU A 11 6.94 -16.56 -7.21
N GLU A 12 8.00 -17.37 -7.28
CA GLU A 12 8.47 -18.19 -6.15
C GLU A 12 8.81 -17.33 -4.92
N THR A 13 9.46 -16.18 -5.14
CA THR A 13 9.78 -15.24 -4.07
C THR A 13 8.52 -14.60 -3.49
N ALA A 14 7.58 -14.20 -4.34
CA ALA A 14 6.29 -13.66 -3.89
C ALA A 14 5.51 -14.67 -3.04
N VAL A 15 5.42 -15.94 -3.48
CA VAL A 15 4.77 -17.04 -2.73
C VAL A 15 5.44 -17.26 -1.37
N ALA A 16 6.77 -17.28 -1.32
CA ALA A 16 7.51 -17.48 -0.08
C ALA A 16 7.22 -16.35 0.94
N TRP A 17 7.25 -15.09 0.49
CA TRP A 17 7.02 -13.94 1.36
C TRP A 17 5.57 -13.84 1.85
N THR A 18 4.58 -14.10 0.99
CA THR A 18 3.17 -14.08 1.42
C THR A 18 2.86 -15.24 2.36
N THR A 19 3.50 -16.40 2.19
CA THR A 19 3.36 -17.55 3.11
C THR A 19 3.94 -17.24 4.48
N GLU A 20 5.15 -16.66 4.55
CA GLU A 20 5.78 -16.26 5.81
C GLU A 20 4.95 -15.19 6.53
N TRP A 21 4.48 -14.16 5.80
CA TRP A 21 3.61 -13.12 6.36
C TRP A 21 2.36 -13.72 7.01
N ARG A 22 1.64 -14.60 6.31
CA ARG A 22 0.45 -15.29 6.83
C ARG A 22 0.76 -16.11 8.08
N ALA A 23 1.90 -16.78 8.11
CA ALA A 23 2.31 -17.56 9.28
C ALA A 23 2.54 -16.67 10.52
N VAL A 24 3.14 -15.49 10.35
CA VAL A 24 3.45 -14.57 11.45
C VAL A 24 2.23 -13.76 11.90
N GLU A 25 1.43 -13.23 10.96
CA GLU A 25 0.17 -12.53 11.22
C GLU A 25 -0.85 -13.40 11.96
N SER A 26 -0.79 -14.73 11.81
CA SER A 26 -1.72 -15.66 12.46
C SER A 26 -1.76 -15.58 13.99
N SER A 27 -0.72 -15.00 14.60
CA SER A 27 -0.64 -14.73 16.04
C SER A 27 -1.17 -13.35 16.44
N TYR A 28 -1.25 -12.40 15.50
CA TYR A 28 -1.64 -11.00 15.74
C TYR A 28 -3.10 -10.73 15.34
N ASN A 29 -3.60 -11.45 14.33
CA ASN A 29 -4.95 -11.30 13.81
C ASN A 29 -5.74 -12.61 13.99
N SER A 30 -6.56 -12.67 15.05
CA SER A 30 -7.41 -13.84 15.36
C SER A 30 -8.43 -14.18 14.27
N TYR A 31 -8.64 -13.27 13.30
CA TYR A 31 -9.61 -13.43 12.22
C TYR A 31 -9.02 -13.96 10.91
N ASN A 32 -7.69 -14.15 10.81
CA ASN A 32 -6.95 -15.00 9.84
C ASN A 32 -7.36 -15.03 8.35
N ASP A 33 -8.22 -14.14 7.89
CA ASP A 33 -8.84 -14.25 6.58
C ASP A 33 -8.24 -13.29 5.56
N CYS A 34 -7.64 -12.16 5.96
CA CYS A 34 -7.07 -11.22 4.99
C CYS A 34 -5.71 -11.68 4.48
N LYS A 35 -5.70 -12.14 3.24
CA LYS A 35 -4.50 -12.63 2.52
C LYS A 35 -3.92 -11.58 1.57
N GLY A 36 -4.69 -10.53 1.28
CA GLY A 36 -4.31 -9.47 0.37
C GLY A 36 -5.41 -8.44 0.20
N PHE A 37 -5.13 -7.44 -0.64
CA PHE A 37 -6.03 -6.33 -0.93
C PHE A 37 -6.25 -6.22 -2.43
N LEU A 38 -7.52 -6.29 -2.84
CA LEU A 38 -7.90 -5.97 -4.22
C LEU A 38 -8.01 -4.44 -4.34
N ILE A 39 -7.13 -3.85 -5.15
CA ILE A 39 -7.04 -2.40 -5.35
C ILE A 39 -7.59 -2.05 -6.74
N PRO A 40 -8.62 -1.20 -6.86
CA PRO A 40 -9.08 -0.74 -8.17
C PRO A 40 -8.01 0.09 -8.88
N ALA A 41 -7.77 -0.20 -10.15
CA ALA A 41 -6.74 0.48 -10.94
C ALA A 41 -6.98 2.00 -11.06
N SER A 42 -8.25 2.43 -11.14
CA SER A 42 -8.62 3.86 -11.19
C SER A 42 -8.18 4.63 -9.95
N ASP A 43 -8.15 3.95 -8.81
CA ASP A 43 -7.87 4.58 -7.53
C ASP A 43 -6.36 4.68 -7.30
N LEU A 44 -5.63 3.63 -7.68
CA LEU A 44 -4.18 3.69 -7.77
C LEU A 44 -3.73 4.82 -8.71
N GLN A 45 -4.38 4.95 -9.88
CA GLN A 45 -4.11 6.05 -10.80
C GLN A 45 -4.42 7.43 -10.17
N SER A 46 -5.47 7.53 -9.35
CA SER A 46 -5.83 8.78 -8.70
C SER A 46 -4.76 9.27 -7.73
N VAL A 47 -4.19 8.36 -6.91
CA VAL A 47 -3.07 8.70 -6.03
C VAL A 47 -1.83 9.11 -6.82
N LEU A 48 -1.53 8.41 -7.92
CA LEU A 48 -0.39 8.74 -8.77
C LEU A 48 -0.56 10.11 -9.44
N ASN A 49 -1.78 10.46 -9.85
CA ASN A 49 -2.11 11.77 -10.43
C ASN A 49 -1.92 12.91 -9.41
N GLU A 50 -2.24 12.67 -8.13
CA GLU A 50 -2.06 13.65 -7.05
C GLU A 50 -0.59 14.08 -6.89
N ILE A 51 0.34 13.13 -7.02
CA ILE A 51 1.78 13.38 -6.88
C ILE A 51 2.49 13.62 -8.23
N ALA A 52 1.77 13.54 -9.35
CA ALA A 52 2.36 13.62 -10.69
C ALA A 52 3.09 14.95 -10.94
N GLY A 53 2.60 16.05 -10.36
CA GLY A 53 3.18 17.38 -10.50
C GLY A 53 4.44 17.64 -9.66
N GLN A 54 4.83 16.71 -8.78
CA GLN A 54 5.98 16.90 -7.90
C GLN A 54 7.32 16.72 -8.63
N SER A 55 8.29 17.52 -8.23
CA SER A 55 9.70 17.36 -8.62
C SER A 55 10.39 16.30 -7.75
N GLY A 56 11.32 15.56 -8.35
CA GLY A 56 12.00 14.45 -7.68
C GLY A 56 11.24 13.14 -7.71
N ASP A 57 11.69 12.20 -6.87
CA ASP A 57 11.14 10.86 -6.77
C ASP A 57 9.76 10.89 -6.13
N LYS A 58 8.83 10.16 -6.74
CA LYS A 58 7.41 10.12 -6.35
C LYS A 58 7.15 8.84 -5.59
N TYR A 59 6.65 8.96 -4.37
CA TYR A 59 6.32 7.82 -3.54
C TYR A 59 4.89 7.89 -3.03
N VAL A 60 4.32 6.70 -2.86
CA VAL A 60 3.03 6.47 -2.20
C VAL A 60 3.33 5.67 -0.95
N ARG A 61 2.70 6.05 0.15
CA ARG A 61 2.75 5.30 1.41
C ARG A 61 1.51 4.45 1.56
N ALA A 62 1.70 3.23 2.02
CA ALA A 62 0.62 2.31 2.36
C ALA A 62 0.55 2.12 3.88
N TYR A 63 -0.67 2.16 4.43
CA TYR A 63 -0.96 1.89 5.83
C TYR A 63 -1.94 0.74 5.94
N LEU A 64 -1.73 -0.15 6.92
CA LEU A 64 -2.71 -1.17 7.32
C LEU A 64 -3.57 -0.62 8.45
N GLY A 65 -4.88 -0.80 8.34
CA GLY A 65 -5.86 -0.43 9.35
C GLY A 65 -6.95 -1.48 9.49
N VAL A 66 -7.81 -1.32 10.49
CA VAL A 66 -9.00 -2.15 10.69
C VAL A 66 -10.19 -1.22 10.82
N ASP A 67 -11.22 -1.44 10.00
CA ASP A 67 -12.51 -0.80 10.15
C ASP A 67 -13.23 -1.42 11.36
N SER A 68 -13.32 -0.68 12.45
CA SER A 68 -13.92 -1.17 13.71
C SER A 68 -15.42 -1.45 13.62
N ALA A 69 -16.12 -0.93 12.61
CA ALA A 69 -17.53 -1.22 12.40
C ALA A 69 -17.74 -2.59 11.73
N THR A 70 -16.81 -3.00 10.88
CA THR A 70 -16.92 -4.24 10.09
C THR A 70 -15.91 -5.32 10.49
N ASN A 71 -14.95 -4.97 11.34
CA ASN A 71 -13.74 -5.76 11.67
C ASN A 71 -12.97 -6.23 10.43
N LYS A 72 -13.01 -5.45 9.34
CA LYS A 72 -12.29 -5.75 8.11
C LYS A 72 -11.00 -4.96 8.02
N GLU A 73 -9.95 -5.63 7.60
CA GLU A 73 -8.66 -5.05 7.29
C GLU A 73 -8.77 -4.13 6.08
N LYS A 74 -8.08 -3.00 6.16
CA LYS A 74 -8.03 -1.94 5.16
C LYS A 74 -6.58 -1.62 4.82
N LEU A 75 -6.31 -1.42 3.54
CA LEU A 75 -5.06 -0.86 3.04
C LEU A 75 -5.33 0.56 2.53
N ILE A 76 -4.72 1.53 3.19
CA ILE A 76 -4.91 2.96 2.90
C ILE A 76 -3.67 3.45 2.14
N LEU A 77 -3.88 4.05 0.97
CA LEU A 77 -2.82 4.65 0.17
C LEU A 77 -2.84 6.18 0.29
N VAL A 78 -1.66 6.77 0.45
CA VAL A 78 -1.46 8.21 0.62
C VAL A 78 -0.31 8.69 -0.26
N GLY A 79 -0.56 9.72 -1.08
CA GLY A 79 0.51 10.41 -1.81
C GLY A 79 1.48 11.09 -0.83
N THR A 80 2.76 11.16 -1.17
CA THR A 80 3.76 11.84 -0.33
C THR A 80 4.41 12.99 -1.08
N GLU A 81 4.99 13.94 -0.35
CA GLU A 81 5.83 15.01 -0.90
C GLU A 81 7.24 14.99 -0.27
N PRO A 82 8.31 15.22 -1.06
CA PRO A 82 9.67 15.28 -0.54
C PRO A 82 9.90 16.57 0.27
N ASP A 83 10.41 16.42 1.49
CA ASP A 83 10.80 17.49 2.40
C ASP A 83 12.29 17.33 2.77
N PRO A 84 13.19 18.20 2.27
CA PRO A 84 14.60 18.17 2.63
C PRO A 84 14.83 18.63 4.07
N VAL A 85 15.20 17.70 4.96
CA VAL A 85 15.46 17.99 6.37
C VAL A 85 16.97 18.03 6.65
N LYS A 86 17.44 19.17 7.15
CA LYS A 86 18.86 19.39 7.48
C LYS A 86 19.35 18.37 8.51
N GLY A 87 20.39 17.61 8.15
CA GLY A 87 21.01 16.60 9.01
C GLY A 87 20.35 15.23 9.01
N VAL A 88 19.26 15.04 8.24
CA VAL A 88 18.54 13.75 8.13
C VAL A 88 18.51 13.25 6.68
N GLY A 89 18.40 14.16 5.71
CA GLY A 89 18.19 13.83 4.30
C GLY A 89 16.79 14.21 3.85
N VAL A 90 16.29 13.57 2.79
CA VAL A 90 14.91 13.79 2.32
C VAL A 90 13.98 12.86 3.09
N ILE A 91 12.94 13.42 3.69
CA ILE A 91 11.80 12.65 4.21
C ILE A 91 10.60 12.84 3.27
N TYR A 92 9.67 11.91 3.29
CA TYR A 92 8.47 11.96 2.45
C TYR A 92 7.24 12.17 3.33
N ARG A 93 6.75 13.42 3.37
CA ARG A 93 5.59 13.86 4.16
C ARG A 93 4.30 13.38 3.50
N ASP A 94 3.36 12.92 4.30
CA ASP A 94 2.07 12.45 3.77
C ASP A 94 1.16 13.62 3.39
N LEU A 95 0.62 13.58 2.17
CA LEU A 95 -0.34 14.56 1.69
C LEU A 95 -1.73 14.24 2.22
N ILE A 96 -2.04 14.78 3.40
CA ILE A 96 -3.34 14.59 4.06
C ILE A 96 -3.98 15.95 4.29
N THR A 97 -5.21 16.11 3.81
CA THR A 97 -6.04 17.31 4.02
C THR A 97 -6.15 17.61 5.52
N GLY A 98 -5.68 18.80 5.93
CA GLY A 98 -5.71 19.25 7.32
C GLY A 98 -4.51 18.83 8.18
N TYR A 99 -3.50 18.18 7.60
CA TYR A 99 -2.23 17.85 8.26
C TYR A 99 -1.03 18.46 7.54
N ASN A 100 -0.60 17.85 6.42
CA ASN A 100 0.55 18.26 5.61
C ASN A 100 0.18 18.37 4.12
N GLY A 101 -0.97 18.96 3.80
CA GLY A 101 -1.34 19.23 2.41
C GLY A 101 -2.84 19.27 2.16
N THR A 102 -3.21 19.14 0.89
CA THR A 102 -4.60 19.06 0.42
C THR A 102 -4.93 17.68 -0.16
N GLY A 103 -4.10 16.67 0.15
CA GLY A 103 -4.23 15.35 -0.43
C GLY A 103 -5.32 14.49 0.23
N LYS A 104 -5.70 13.41 -0.44
CA LYS A 104 -6.74 12.48 0.00
C LYS A 104 -6.15 11.18 0.54
N MET A 105 -6.87 10.60 1.51
CA MET A 105 -6.63 9.23 1.95
C MET A 105 -7.58 8.32 1.18
N TYR A 106 -7.03 7.28 0.57
CA TYR A 106 -7.78 6.39 -0.28
C TYR A 106 -7.82 4.99 0.34
N ASP A 107 -9.00 4.58 0.79
CA ASP A 107 -9.31 3.20 1.18
C ASP A 107 -10.34 2.64 0.20
N PHE A 108 -9.85 2.00 -0.86
CA PHE A 108 -10.69 1.31 -1.84
C PHE A 108 -10.40 -0.18 -1.86
N THR A 109 -9.83 -0.67 -0.78
CA THR A 109 -9.30 -2.01 -0.74
C THR A 109 -10.36 -2.95 -0.21
N GLN A 110 -10.63 -3.98 -1.00
CA GLN A 110 -11.41 -5.11 -0.54
C GLN A 110 -10.44 -6.15 -0.01
N PRO A 111 -10.54 -6.56 1.27
CA PRO A 111 -9.75 -7.67 1.75
C PRO A 111 -10.10 -8.91 0.91
N VAL A 112 -9.11 -9.76 0.73
CA VAL A 112 -9.25 -11.04 0.05
C VAL A 112 -9.20 -12.12 1.12
N PRO A 113 -10.30 -12.89 1.34
CA PRO A 113 -11.62 -12.91 0.67
C PRO A 113 -12.59 -11.75 1.01
N PRO A 114 -13.65 -11.47 0.18
CA PRO A 114 -14.21 -12.32 -0.88
C PRO A 114 -13.76 -11.99 -2.31
N GLY A 115 -12.84 -11.04 -2.52
CA GLY A 115 -12.28 -10.73 -3.84
C GLY A 115 -11.20 -11.73 -4.32
N SER A 116 -11.14 -12.93 -3.75
CA SER A 116 -10.09 -13.91 -4.00
C SER A 116 -10.18 -14.55 -5.38
N ASP A 117 -9.02 -14.92 -5.91
CA ASP A 117 -8.90 -15.88 -7.01
C ASP A 117 -8.53 -17.25 -6.42
N PRO A 118 -9.48 -18.20 -6.32
CA PRO A 118 -9.23 -19.51 -5.69
C PRO A 118 -8.18 -20.36 -6.39
N ALA A 119 -7.78 -20.00 -7.62
CA ALA A 119 -6.72 -20.68 -8.37
C ALA A 119 -5.34 -20.03 -8.18
N SER A 120 -5.25 -18.91 -7.45
CA SER A 120 -4.00 -18.18 -7.27
C SER A 120 -3.02 -18.97 -6.38
N PRO A 121 -1.75 -19.11 -6.80
CA PRO A 121 -0.71 -19.74 -5.97
C PRO A 121 -0.30 -18.89 -4.76
N LEU A 122 -0.81 -17.66 -4.65
CA LEU A 122 -0.56 -16.74 -3.55
C LEU A 122 -1.63 -16.81 -2.46
N ASP A 123 -2.77 -17.44 -2.73
CA ASP A 123 -3.93 -17.54 -1.82
C ASP A 123 -3.78 -18.70 -0.80
#